data_AF-A0A2N2R7Z8-F1
#
_entry.id   AF-A0A2N2R7Z8-F1
#
_cell.length_a   1.000
_cell.length_b   1.000
_cell.length_c   1.000
_cell.angle_alpha   90.00
_cell.angle_beta   90.00
_cell.angle_gamma   90.00
#
_symmetry.space_group_name_H-M   'P 1'
#
loop_
_entity.id
_entity.type
_entity.pdbx_description
1 polymer ?
#
loop_
_entity_poly.entity_id
_entity_poly.type
_entity_poly.pdbx_seq_one_letter_code
_entity_poly.pdbx_strand_id
1 'polypeptide(L)'
;MHHGVLIVHSPDVTAVFELPTEAATQHLGETLAPLLESGMVIYLEGDLGAGKTTLSRAMIRALGHSGPVKSPTYSLVEVYVISSLYLYHFDFYRFESPESGVSSKPWPIHRKGRHV
;
A
#
# COMPACT_ATOMS: atom_id res chain seq x y z
N MET A 1 -14.07 -0.43 -19.33
CA MET A 1 -12.71 -0.60 -18.77
C MET A 1 -12.66 0.30 -17.56
N HIS A 2 -12.68 -0.25 -16.34
CA HIS A 2 -12.82 0.56 -15.12
C HIS A 2 -11.56 1.42 -14.92
N HIS A 3 -11.77 2.74 -14.85
CA HIS A 3 -10.73 3.73 -14.63
C HIS A 3 -10.36 3.68 -13.15
N GLY A 4 -9.17 3.16 -12.84
CA GLY A 4 -8.72 3.03 -11.47
C GLY A 4 -8.25 4.38 -10.94
N VAL A 5 -9.02 4.97 -10.03
CA VAL A 5 -8.50 6.01 -9.14
C VAL A 5 -7.76 5.31 -8.01
N LEU A 6 -6.50 5.69 -7.79
CA LEU A 6 -5.71 5.20 -6.68
C LEU A 6 -5.51 6.33 -5.69
N ILE A 7 -6.00 6.12 -4.47
CA ILE A 7 -5.83 7.06 -3.37
C ILE A 7 -4.69 6.56 -2.50
N VAL A 8 -3.70 7.44 -2.28
CA VAL A 8 -2.57 7.21 -1.38
C VAL A 8 -2.76 8.12 -0.18
N HIS A 9 -2.93 7.54 1.01
CA HIS A 9 -3.07 8.31 2.25
C HIS A 9 -1.91 8.03 3.22
N SER A 10 -1.34 9.10 3.76
CA SER A 10 -0.61 9.14 5.03
C SER A 10 -1.42 10.01 6.00
N PRO A 11 -1.20 9.96 7.33
CA PRO A 11 -2.03 10.67 8.32
C PRO A 11 -2.29 12.15 8.01
N ASP A 12 -1.36 12.78 7.29
CA ASP A 12 -1.36 14.23 7.01
C ASP A 12 -1.70 14.56 5.55
N VAL A 13 -1.67 13.59 4.61
CA VAL A 13 -1.78 13.86 3.16
C VAL A 13 -2.57 12.77 2.45
N THR A 14 -3.52 13.18 1.61
CA THR A 14 -4.21 12.32 0.63
C THR A 14 -3.87 12.78 -0.78
N ALA A 15 -3.38 11.86 -1.62
CA ALA A 15 -3.16 12.09 -3.05
C ALA A 15 -4.05 11.16 -3.88
N VAL A 16 -4.58 11.69 -4.99
CA VAL A 16 -5.49 10.97 -5.90
C VAL A 16 -4.88 10.98 -7.29
N PHE A 17 -4.73 9.79 -7.89
CA PHE A 17 -4.12 9.63 -9.21
C PHE A 17 -5.08 8.97 -10.19
N GLU A 18 -5.19 9.54 -11.39
CA GLU A 18 -5.80 8.87 -12.54
C GLU A 18 -4.74 8.09 -13.31
N LEU A 19 -4.84 6.76 -13.30
CA LEU A 19 -3.84 5.86 -13.87
C LEU A 19 -4.51 5.00 -14.96
N PRO A 20 -4.56 5.48 -16.22
CA PRO A 20 -5.36 4.83 -17.27
C PRO A 20 -4.73 3.52 -17.77
N THR A 21 -3.46 3.25 -17.43
CA THR A 21 -2.72 2.08 -17.90
C THR A 21 -1.91 1.46 -16.78
N GLU A 22 -1.63 0.16 -16.91
CA GLU A 22 -0.75 -0.54 -15.96
C GLU A 22 0.65 0.11 -15.92
N ALA A 23 1.15 0.56 -17.07
CA ALA A 23 2.44 1.26 -17.17
C ALA A 23 2.45 2.58 -16.37
N ALA A 24 1.34 3.33 -16.35
CA ALA A 24 1.22 4.53 -15.52
C ALA A 24 1.29 4.18 -14.02
N THR A 25 0.62 3.11 -13.59
CA THR A 25 0.71 2.61 -12.21
C THR A 25 2.12 2.16 -11.85
N GLN A 26 2.81 1.47 -12.78
CA GLN A 26 4.19 1.03 -12.58
C GLN A 26 5.13 2.24 -12.41
N HIS A 27 5.04 3.22 -13.31
CA HIS A 27 5.85 4.42 -13.27
C HIS A 27 5.63 5.24 -11.97
N LEU A 28 4.37 5.34 -11.50
CA LEU A 28 4.09 5.97 -10.22
C LEU A 28 4.79 5.22 -9.07
N GLY A 29 4.72 3.90 -9.06
CA GLY A 29 5.37 3.08 -8.02
C GLY A 29 6.89 3.23 -8.01
N GLU A 30 7.51 3.28 -9.19
CA GLU A 30 8.95 3.55 -9.32
C GLU A 30 9.33 4.94 -8.80
N THR A 31 8.47 5.94 -9.04
CA THR A 31 8.69 7.32 -8.59
C THR A 31 8.51 7.47 -7.08
N LEU A 32 7.55 6.76 -6.49
CA LEU A 32 7.27 6.82 -5.05
C LEU A 32 8.26 6.01 -4.20
N ALA A 33 8.76 4.89 -4.72
CA ALA A 33 9.69 3.99 -4.01
C ALA A 33 10.86 4.69 -3.30
N PRO A 34 11.65 5.58 -3.95
CA PRO A 34 12.78 6.23 -3.30
C PRO A 34 12.37 7.23 -2.20
N LEU A 35 11.10 7.61 -2.13
CA LEU A 35 10.55 8.50 -1.10
C LEU A 35 10.06 7.75 0.15
N LEU A 36 10.11 6.41 0.13
CA LEU A 36 9.65 5.59 1.24
C LEU A 36 10.69 5.57 2.36
N GLU A 37 10.24 5.92 3.56
CA GLU A 37 11.06 5.94 4.76
C GLU A 37 10.52 4.97 5.83
N SER A 38 11.39 4.60 6.76
CA SER A 38 11.01 3.75 7.89
C SER A 38 9.94 4.45 8.75
N GLY A 39 8.92 3.69 9.16
CA GLY A 39 7.81 4.20 9.96
C GLY A 39 6.68 4.83 9.14
N MET A 40 6.82 4.96 7.82
CA MET A 40 5.72 5.34 6.95
C MET A 40 4.64 4.26 6.90
N VAL A 41 3.39 4.69 6.88
CA VAL A 41 2.23 3.85 6.58
C VAL A 41 1.52 4.44 5.39
N ILE A 42 1.34 3.63 4.34
CA ILE A 42 0.65 4.03 3.12
C ILE A 42 -0.62 3.20 3.00
N TYR A 43 -1.75 3.89 2.88
CA TYR A 43 -3.02 3.28 2.56
C TYR A 43 -3.27 3.42 1.06
N LEU A 44 -3.62 2.31 0.41
CA LEU A 44 -4.02 2.27 -1.00
C LEU A 44 -5.51 1.96 -1.08
N GLU A 45 -6.30 2.91 -1.58
CA GLU A 45 -7.75 2.76 -1.75
C GLU A 45 -8.14 2.89 -3.23
N GLY A 46 -9.17 2.13 -3.62
CA GLY A 46 -9.70 2.07 -4.98
C GLY A 46 -10.43 0.75 -5.21
N ASP A 47 -11.23 0.67 -6.27
CA ASP A 47 -12.06 -0.51 -6.57
C ASP A 47 -11.23 -1.79 -6.86
N LEU A 48 -11.93 -2.93 -6.94
CA LEU A 48 -11.36 -4.16 -7.45
C LEU A 48 -10.81 -3.91 -8.87
N GLY A 49 -9.54 -4.22 -9.08
CA GLY A 49 -8.86 -3.98 -10.36
C GLY A 49 -8.32 -2.56 -10.55
N ALA A 50 -8.46 -1.65 -9.57
CA ALA A 50 -7.89 -0.28 -9.66
C ALA A 50 -6.35 -0.22 -9.68
N GLY A 51 -5.65 -1.36 -9.57
CA GLY A 51 -4.19 -1.42 -9.68
C GLY A 51 -3.41 -1.32 -8.37
N LYS A 52 -4.07 -1.40 -7.20
CA LYS A 52 -3.42 -1.37 -5.87
C LYS A 52 -2.23 -2.32 -5.76
N THR A 53 -2.43 -3.61 -6.09
CA THR A 53 -1.36 -4.61 -6.06
C THR A 53 -0.27 -4.34 -7.11
N THR A 54 -0.63 -3.75 -8.25
CA THR A 54 0.35 -3.33 -9.27
C THR A 54 1.25 -2.22 -8.74
N LEU A 55 0.68 -1.21 -8.05
CA LEU A 55 1.47 -0.16 -7.42
C LEU A 55 2.39 -0.73 -6.34
N SER A 56 1.87 -1.53 -5.40
CA SER A 56 2.68 -2.16 -4.35
C SER A 56 3.86 -2.93 -4.95
N ARG A 57 3.60 -3.70 -6.01
CA ARG A 57 4.63 -4.46 -6.72
C ARG A 57 5.69 -3.58 -7.36
N ALA A 58 5.28 -2.51 -8.02
CA ALA A 58 6.21 -1.58 -8.63
C ALA A 58 7.12 -0.92 -7.57
N MET A 59 6.55 -0.49 -6.44
CA MET A 59 7.34 0.08 -5.34
C MET A 59 8.34 -0.92 -4.76
N ILE A 60 7.89 -2.14 -4.42
CA ILE A 60 8.73 -3.20 -3.85
C ILE A 60 9.89 -3.58 -4.80
N ARG A 61 9.63 -3.66 -6.10
CA ARG A 61 10.66 -3.94 -7.10
C ARG A 61 11.66 -2.80 -7.25
N ALA A 62 11.17 -1.56 -7.29
CA ALA A 62 12.01 -0.37 -7.40
C ALA A 62 12.92 -0.18 -6.18
N LEU A 63 12.50 -0.66 -4.99
CA LEU A 63 13.36 -0.72 -3.81
C LEU A 63 14.47 -1.78 -3.89
N GLY A 64 14.42 -2.71 -4.86
CA GLY A 64 15.47 -3.71 -5.10
C GLY A 64 15.09 -5.16 -4.81
N HIS A 65 13.81 -5.46 -4.50
CA HIS A 65 13.37 -6.84 -4.33
C HIS A 65 13.26 -7.56 -5.68
N SER A 66 13.99 -8.66 -5.84
CA SER A 66 14.04 -9.46 -7.07
C SER A 66 13.11 -10.68 -7.06
N GLY A 67 12.51 -11.01 -5.91
CA GLY A 67 11.62 -12.16 -5.76
C GLY A 67 10.19 -11.93 -6.27
N PRO A 68 9.34 -12.97 -6.21
CA PRO A 68 7.92 -12.81 -6.50
C PRO A 68 7.26 -11.82 -5.54
N VAL A 69 6.37 -10.97 -6.06
CA VAL A 69 5.54 -10.05 -5.28
C VAL A 69 4.08 -10.34 -5.58
N LYS A 70 3.42 -11.00 -4.63
CA LYS A 70 2.03 -11.44 -4.71
C LYS A 70 1.18 -10.60 -3.77
N SER A 71 -0.11 -10.47 -4.07
CA SER A 71 -1.05 -9.98 -3.07
C SER A 71 -1.14 -11.03 -1.96
N PRO A 72 -1.03 -10.65 -0.67
CA PRO A 72 -1.19 -11.54 0.48
C PRO A 72 -2.67 -11.88 0.73
N THR A 73 -3.43 -12.18 -0.33
CA THR A 73 -4.89 -12.35 -0.25
C THR A 73 -5.30 -13.45 0.75
N TYR A 74 -4.42 -14.42 1.03
CA TYR A 74 -4.67 -15.53 1.98
C TYR A 74 -3.80 -15.46 3.25
N SER A 75 -2.64 -14.79 3.21
CA SER A 75 -1.70 -14.71 4.33
C SER A 75 -1.89 -13.48 5.20
N LEU A 76 -2.79 -12.56 4.83
CA LEU A 76 -3.06 -11.25 5.46
C LEU A 76 -1.91 -10.25 5.29
N VAL A 77 -0.67 -10.73 5.43
CA VAL A 77 0.55 -9.96 5.31
C VAL A 77 1.60 -10.73 4.53
N GLU A 78 2.35 -10.02 3.70
CA GLU A 78 3.62 -10.48 3.14
C GLU A 78 4.73 -9.52 3.58
N VAL A 79 5.87 -10.06 4.01
CA VAL A 79 7.01 -9.27 4.46
C VAL A 79 8.14 -9.35 3.45
N TYR A 80 8.59 -8.19 2.98
CA TYR A 80 9.74 -8.06 2.08
C TYR A 80 10.89 -7.42 2.84
N VAL A 81 12.02 -8.12 2.91
CA VAL A 81 13.25 -7.61 3.52
C VAL A 81 14.14 -7.08 2.40
N ILE A 82 14.31 -5.76 2.36
CA ILE A 82 15.04 -5.07 1.30
C ILE A 82 16.16 -4.24 1.94
N SER A 83 17.39 -4.74 1.87
CA SER A 83 18.50 -4.19 2.66
C SER A 83 18.15 -4.14 4.15
N SER A 84 18.08 -2.96 4.76
CA SER A 84 17.66 -2.74 6.16
C SER A 84 16.17 -2.40 6.33
N LEU A 85 15.41 -2.28 5.23
CA LEU A 85 13.99 -1.94 5.24
C LEU A 85 13.12 -3.21 5.30
N TYR A 86 12.19 -3.23 6.24
CA TYR A 86 11.12 -4.23 6.32
C TYR A 86 9.83 -3.61 5.78
N LEU A 87 9.38 -4.10 4.63
CA LEU A 87 8.13 -3.67 4.01
C LEU A 87 7.05 -4.71 4.29
N TYR A 88 6.01 -4.29 4.98
CA TYR A 88 4.83 -5.10 5.29
C TYR A 88 3.72 -4.75 4.31
N HIS A 89 3.40 -5.67 3.42
CA HIS A 89 2.28 -5.52 2.48
C HIS A 89 1.06 -6.20 3.08
N PHE A 90 -0.03 -5.45 3.28
CA PHE A 90 -1.32 -5.97 3.71
C PHE A 90 -2.34 -5.85 2.58
N ASP A 91 -3.26 -6.81 2.49
CA ASP A 91 -4.38 -6.75 1.55
C ASP A 91 -5.68 -7.12 2.27
N PHE A 92 -6.54 -6.12 2.46
CA PHE A 92 -7.79 -6.25 3.20
C PHE A 92 -9.01 -6.47 2.31
N TYR A 93 -8.83 -6.72 1.01
CA TYR A 93 -9.95 -6.92 0.07
C TYR A 93 -10.98 -7.96 0.56
N ARG A 94 -10.56 -8.93 1.38
CA ARG A 94 -11.45 -9.98 1.93
C ARG A 94 -12.15 -9.64 3.24
N PHE A 95 -11.72 -8.60 3.95
CA PHE A 95 -12.41 -8.14 5.16
C PHE A 95 -13.51 -7.14 4.84
N GLU A 96 -13.52 -6.60 3.63
CA GLU A 96 -14.67 -5.93 3.05
C GLU A 96 -15.72 -6.97 2.65
N SER A 97 -16.37 -7.60 3.64
CA SER A 97 -17.69 -8.18 3.39
C SER A 97 -18.63 -7.05 3.00
N PRO A 98 -19.52 -7.22 2.00
CA PRO A 98 -20.53 -6.22 1.67
C PRO A 98 -21.64 -6.28 2.74
N GLU A 99 -21.30 -5.93 3.98
CA GLU A 99 -22.27 -5.80 5.06
C GLU A 99 -21.92 -4.55 5.88
N SER A 100 -22.67 -3.49 5.57
CA SER A 100 -22.95 -2.32 6.40
C SER A 100 -21.75 -1.45 6.83
N GLY A 101 -21.80 -0.19 6.39
CA GLY A 101 -20.79 0.82 6.68
C GLY A 101 -20.43 0.91 8.17
N VAL A 102 -19.14 0.79 8.46
CA VAL A 102 -18.59 1.11 9.77
C VAL A 102 -17.36 2.00 9.60
N SER A 103 -17.61 3.28 9.86
CA SER A 103 -16.75 4.27 10.53
C SER A 103 -15.24 4.08 10.40
N SER A 104 -14.62 5.04 9.70
CA SER A 104 -13.25 5.49 9.92
C SER A 104 -12.94 5.62 11.41
N LYS A 105 -12.32 4.60 12.00
CA LYS A 105 -11.66 4.72 13.30
C LYS A 105 -10.17 4.49 13.08
N PRO A 106 -9.31 5.48 13.39
CA PRO A 106 -7.88 5.31 13.25
C PRO A 106 -7.36 4.24 14.20
N TRP A 107 -6.37 3.49 13.73
CA TRP A 107 -5.68 2.44 14.49
C TRP A 107 -4.96 3.04 15.72
N PRO A 108 -4.99 2.39 16.91
CA PRO A 108 -4.35 2.92 18.09
C PRO A 108 -2.82 2.83 18.00
N ILE A 109 -2.17 3.96 17.74
CA ILE A 109 -0.72 4.14 17.86
C ILE A 109 -0.29 4.04 19.34
N HIS A 110 0.30 2.90 19.73
CA HIS A 110 1.00 2.77 21.01
C HIS A 110 2.38 3.44 20.91
N ARG A 111 2.52 4.67 21.40
CA ARG A 111 3.83 5.29 21.65
C ARG A 111 4.42 4.69 22.93
N LYS A 112 5.48 3.87 22.81
CA LYS A 112 6.27 3.47 23.98
C LYS A 112 6.86 4.72 24.62
N GLY A 113 6.46 5.00 25.86
CA GLY A 113 6.97 6.09 26.68
C GLY A 113 8.47 5.97 26.87
N ARG A 114 9.15 7.11 26.74
CA ARG A 114 10.57 7.27 27.02
C ARG A 114 10.73 7.17 28.54
N HIS A 115 11.54 6.22 29.02
CA HIS A 115 11.98 6.20 30.40
C HIS A 115 12.89 7.42 30.65
N VAL A 116 12.53 8.22 31.64
CA VAL A 116 13.41 9.02 32.49
C VAL A 116 12.88 8.93 33.91
#